data_AF-W7QDJ8-F1
#
_entry.id   AF-W7QDJ8-F1
#
_cell.length_a   1.000
_cell.length_b   1.000
_cell.length_c   1.000
_cell.angle_alpha   90.00
_cell.angle_beta   90.00
_cell.angle_gamma   90.00
#
_symmetry.space_group_name_H-M   'P 1'
#
loop_
_entity.id
_entity.type
_entity.pdbx_description
1 polymer ?
#
loop_
_entity_poly.entity_id
_entity_poly.type
_entity_poly.pdbx_seq_one_letter_code
_entity_poly.pdbx_strand_id
1 'polypeptide(L)'
;MNNKYKLSIIAAGLLTAGCSLDVRVDDETSDEQTTIQGDKVFPTGLMVASPFADEADSSQTTSTAKRGGGTIPHYIWATKRIGRVLDGTTPLRDEFNVDSFYRTGGRAECFGPQVTFQGHPDATSSDMEDGTLPGGDLGIWLVENEFGQACVVAQTNSLLRGVQARSRMALMTLASLVSVANSEGETLPEDGEHLDLTVAMDNQGIMDVSFNDASISKNAGVWTYTVDLDYRVDGQDYAIWLQMTHEPTTDFDVYQGNLQYLVEGNETVSRIQFPGGNCQQSERTLAGSLSYDRDGDSMSMQARAATLCGHSVANTFDADGIVDPSNKYASSSNADGWSENFSIFGAEFDVSTIEGDYAYAWQAGVNDSNSRILLVGINDPDLANGEGHFGYGEQIENTDGWIEGFICNWAAPGASHGLISATQRQAFEYDESSRVYMGTDHRANIEYAPTSSCEYDGLTNFVFDIDASGTLGDIIAEDASLSFTSDLWSPTDTTHTLPQGLQARGINVPTIPYGWPAP
;
A
#
# COMPACT_ATOMS: atom_id res chain seq x y z
N MET A 1 60.90 38.46 10.00
CA MET A 1 60.94 37.84 11.34
C MET A 1 59.57 38.00 11.99
N ASN A 2 59.26 37.10 12.93
CA ASN A 2 58.08 37.05 13.81
C ASN A 2 57.79 38.39 14.55
N ASN A 3 56.62 38.67 15.13
CA ASN A 3 55.49 37.82 15.57
C ASN A 3 54.18 38.64 15.76
N LYS A 4 53.00 37.99 15.69
CA LYS A 4 51.70 38.11 16.46
C LYS A 4 51.26 39.47 17.06
N TYR A 5 49.97 39.82 17.23
CA TYR A 5 48.69 39.11 17.47
C TYR A 5 47.53 39.82 16.69
N LYS A 6 46.38 39.22 16.29
CA LYS A 6 45.18 38.73 17.07
C LYS A 6 44.68 39.75 18.11
N LEU A 7 43.38 40.07 18.29
CA LEU A 7 42.06 39.57 17.82
C LEU A 7 41.11 40.83 17.71
N SER A 8 39.85 40.89 17.22
CA SER A 8 38.78 39.97 16.78
C SER A 8 37.82 40.67 15.79
N ILE A 9 36.98 39.92 15.05
CA ILE A 9 35.66 40.37 14.52
C ILE A 9 34.64 39.24 14.72
N ILE A 10 33.38 39.58 15.01
CA ILE A 10 32.24 38.64 15.10
C ILE A 10 31.51 38.62 13.75
N ALA A 11 31.15 37.45 13.25
CA ALA A 11 30.23 37.26 12.13
C ALA A 11 29.08 36.36 12.58
N ALA A 12 27.85 36.69 12.19
CA ALA A 12 26.69 35.84 12.38
C ALA A 12 26.56 34.88 11.19
N GLY A 13 26.39 33.59 11.47
CA GLY A 13 25.99 32.61 10.45
C GLY A 13 24.47 32.52 10.38
N LEU A 14 23.92 32.46 9.16
CA LEU A 14 22.58 31.90 8.97
C LEU A 14 22.67 30.38 9.16
N LEU A 15 21.65 29.79 9.78
CA LEU A 15 21.45 28.35 9.79
C LEU A 15 20.42 28.00 8.70
N THR A 16 20.90 27.44 7.60
CA THR A 16 20.08 26.65 6.67
C THR A 16 20.20 25.20 7.10
N ALA A 17 19.13 24.62 7.63
CA ALA A 17 19.10 23.20 7.94
C ALA A 17 18.67 22.42 6.69
N GLY A 18 19.60 21.68 6.11
CA GLY A 18 19.32 20.50 5.28
C GLY A 18 20.04 19.34 5.95
N CYS A 19 19.31 18.26 6.27
CA CYS A 19 19.82 17.16 7.08
C CYS A 19 20.18 15.97 6.18
N SER A 20 21.37 15.99 5.58
CA SER A 20 21.95 14.78 4.98
C SER A 20 22.14 13.70 6.05
N LEU A 21 21.86 12.45 5.70
CA LEU A 21 21.99 11.29 6.59
C LEU A 21 23.46 10.88 6.79
N ASP A 22 24.18 11.63 7.63
CA ASP A 22 25.55 11.31 8.06
C ASP A 22 25.60 9.98 8.85
N VAL A 23 25.85 8.87 8.16
CA VAL A 23 26.18 7.57 8.80
C VAL A 23 27.59 7.64 9.38
N ARG A 24 27.69 7.99 10.66
CA ARG A 24 28.98 8.02 11.37
C ARG A 24 29.45 6.61 11.76
N VAL A 25 30.48 6.15 11.08
CA VAL A 25 31.37 5.08 11.54
C VAL A 25 32.66 5.73 12.05
N ASP A 26 33.02 5.47 13.31
CA ASP A 26 34.28 5.95 13.89
C ASP A 26 35.45 5.02 13.49
N ASP A 27 36.08 5.24 12.33
CA ASP A 27 37.49 4.89 12.11
C ASP A 27 38.19 5.91 11.18
N GLU A 28 39.49 6.14 11.38
CA GLU A 28 40.23 7.19 10.67
C GLU A 28 40.79 6.71 9.31
N THR A 29 39.97 6.61 8.24
CA THR A 29 40.39 7.01 6.86
C THR A 29 39.28 7.00 5.78
N SER A 30 38.94 8.19 5.26
CA SER A 30 38.39 8.43 3.89
C SER A 30 36.96 7.99 3.49
N ASP A 31 36.07 7.64 4.43
CA ASP A 31 34.69 7.21 4.13
C ASP A 31 33.65 8.31 3.75
N GLU A 32 34.06 9.55 3.42
CA GLU A 32 33.13 10.58 2.91
C GLU A 32 32.67 10.33 1.45
N GLN A 33 33.26 9.35 0.74
CA GLN A 33 33.07 9.21 -0.72
C GLN A 33 32.16 8.02 -1.12
N THR A 34 31.91 7.08 -0.23
CA THR A 34 31.16 5.83 -0.47
C THR A 34 29.65 6.00 -0.30
N THR A 35 29.20 6.66 0.77
CA THR A 35 27.77 6.95 1.02
C THR A 35 27.14 7.88 -0.03
N ILE A 36 27.94 8.74 -0.67
CA ILE A 36 27.45 9.76 -1.62
C ILE A 36 27.22 9.20 -3.04
N GLN A 37 27.39 7.89 -3.29
CA GLN A 37 27.11 7.29 -4.60
C GLN A 37 25.79 6.50 -4.69
N GLY A 38 25.21 6.04 -3.57
CA GLY A 38 24.03 5.17 -3.56
C GLY A 38 22.82 5.73 -4.34
N ASP A 39 22.29 6.87 -3.91
CA ASP A 39 21.09 7.50 -4.50
C ASP A 39 21.30 8.15 -5.89
N LYS A 40 22.51 8.05 -6.47
CA LYS A 40 22.74 8.35 -7.90
C LYS A 40 22.74 7.12 -8.80
N VAL A 41 22.48 5.96 -8.22
CA VAL A 41 22.44 4.65 -8.86
C VAL A 41 21.10 3.97 -8.58
N PHE A 42 20.65 3.98 -7.31
CA PHE A 42 19.46 3.28 -6.85
C PHE A 42 18.74 4.09 -5.76
N PRO A 43 17.40 4.21 -5.76
CA PRO A 43 16.67 5.05 -4.80
C PRO A 43 16.60 4.39 -3.42
N THR A 44 17.54 4.69 -2.51
CA THR A 44 17.53 4.09 -1.16
C THR A 44 16.36 4.60 -0.31
N GLY A 45 15.92 5.83 -0.60
CA GLY A 45 14.74 6.46 0.01
C GLY A 45 13.38 5.97 -0.51
N LEU A 46 13.30 4.97 -1.39
CA LEU A 46 12.03 4.45 -1.91
C LEU A 46 11.51 3.24 -1.13
N MET A 47 10.25 3.29 -0.70
CA MET A 47 9.52 2.15 -0.16
C MET A 47 8.00 2.38 -0.13
N VAL A 48 7.20 1.41 -0.58
CA VAL A 48 5.76 1.37 -0.24
C VAL A 48 5.58 0.78 1.16
N ALA A 49 5.00 1.53 2.08
CA ALA A 49 4.65 1.04 3.41
C ALA A 49 3.35 1.68 3.90
N SER A 50 2.65 1.02 4.82
CA SER A 50 1.61 1.70 5.62
C SER A 50 2.25 2.74 6.53
N PRO A 51 1.70 3.98 6.63
CA PRO A 51 2.18 4.98 7.58
C PRO A 51 1.93 4.56 9.04
N PHE A 52 1.15 3.51 9.29
CA PHE A 52 0.84 2.98 10.62
C PHE A 52 1.53 1.64 10.93
N ALA A 53 2.38 1.12 10.04
CA ALA A 53 3.16 -0.08 10.31
C ALA A 53 4.46 0.32 11.04
N ASP A 54 4.75 -0.31 12.18
CA ASP A 54 5.90 -0.01 13.03
C ASP A 54 6.83 -1.21 13.19
N GLU A 55 8.13 -0.92 13.32
CA GLU A 55 9.20 -1.88 13.54
C GLU A 55 10.06 -1.49 14.74
N ALA A 56 10.63 -2.47 15.44
CA ALA A 56 11.48 -2.22 16.60
C ALA A 56 12.83 -1.59 16.18
N ASP A 57 13.17 -0.42 16.74
CA ASP A 57 14.42 0.28 16.42
C ASP A 57 15.62 -0.38 17.11
N SER A 58 16.15 -1.42 16.46
CA SER A 58 17.41 -2.08 16.81
C SER A 58 18.65 -1.22 16.54
N SER A 59 18.49 0.01 16.01
CA SER A 59 19.57 0.92 15.66
C SER A 59 19.55 2.19 16.52
N GLN A 60 20.69 2.65 17.04
CA GLN A 60 20.73 3.93 17.77
C GLN A 60 20.77 5.11 16.78
N THR A 61 19.67 5.32 16.06
CA THR A 61 19.55 6.38 15.03
C THR A 61 18.62 7.52 15.46
N THR A 62 18.74 8.68 14.81
CA THR A 62 18.01 9.92 15.14
C THR A 62 17.08 10.34 14.00
N SER A 63 16.02 9.58 13.74
CA SER A 63 14.86 10.09 13.02
C SER A 63 14.06 11.07 13.89
N THR A 64 13.34 11.98 13.24
CA THR A 64 12.27 12.80 13.82
C THR A 64 11.03 11.94 14.06
N ALA A 65 10.55 11.23 13.02
CA ALA A 65 9.54 10.19 13.18
C ALA A 65 10.05 9.05 14.10
N LYS A 66 9.65 9.10 15.36
CA LYS A 66 9.86 8.07 16.38
C LYS A 66 8.59 7.91 17.20
N ARG A 67 8.28 6.67 17.56
CA ARG A 67 7.04 6.35 18.28
C ARG A 67 7.29 5.79 19.68
N GLY A 68 6.23 5.79 20.46
CA GLY A 68 6.22 5.43 21.88
C GLY A 68 6.92 4.10 22.15
N GLY A 69 7.99 4.15 22.96
CA GLY A 69 8.66 2.95 23.45
C GLY A 69 9.65 2.27 22.50
N GLY A 70 10.18 2.99 21.50
CA GLY A 70 11.38 2.57 20.76
C GLY A 70 11.11 1.88 19.42
N THR A 71 9.99 2.18 18.79
CA THR A 71 9.71 1.80 17.39
C THR A 71 10.01 2.95 16.43
N ILE A 72 10.26 2.59 15.18
CA ILE A 72 10.29 3.49 14.03
C ILE A 72 9.28 3.01 12.97
N PRO A 73 8.75 3.91 12.12
CA PRO A 73 7.88 3.53 11.03
C PRO A 73 8.53 2.53 10.07
N HIS A 74 7.75 1.60 9.53
CA HIS A 74 8.25 0.54 8.64
C HIS A 74 8.88 1.10 7.36
N TYR A 75 8.43 2.26 6.88
CA TYR A 75 9.06 3.01 5.79
C TYR A 75 10.56 3.25 6.07
N ILE A 76 10.85 3.94 7.19
CA ILE A 76 12.21 4.27 7.66
C ILE A 76 13.03 3.02 8.00
N TRP A 77 12.38 1.95 8.46
CA TRP A 77 13.05 0.67 8.72
C TRP A 77 13.46 -0.05 7.42
N ALA A 78 12.59 -0.04 6.41
CA ALA A 78 12.77 -0.78 5.16
C ALA A 78 13.75 -0.09 4.20
N THR A 79 13.70 1.24 4.06
CA THR A 79 14.68 2.02 3.27
C THR A 79 16.11 1.79 3.78
N LYS A 80 16.32 1.88 5.11
CA LYS A 80 17.59 1.51 5.76
C LYS A 80 18.04 0.07 5.46
N ARG A 81 17.10 -0.86 5.28
CA ARG A 81 17.40 -2.28 5.02
C ARG A 81 17.68 -2.56 3.54
N ILE A 82 17.03 -1.85 2.62
CA ILE A 82 17.36 -1.81 1.19
C ILE A 82 18.77 -1.22 1.01
N GLY A 83 19.09 -0.10 1.68
CA GLY A 83 20.44 0.49 1.67
C GLY A 83 21.54 -0.48 2.11
N ARG A 84 21.29 -1.31 3.13
CA ARG A 84 22.23 -2.37 3.58
C ARG A 84 22.42 -3.54 2.61
N VAL A 85 21.50 -3.73 1.67
CA VAL A 85 21.65 -4.69 0.58
C VAL A 85 22.37 -4.03 -0.60
N LEU A 86 22.16 -2.72 -0.82
CA LEU A 86 22.87 -1.92 -1.83
C LEU A 86 24.36 -1.72 -1.51
N ASP A 87 24.70 -1.47 -0.23
CA ASP A 87 26.09 -1.28 0.23
C ASP A 87 26.87 -2.60 0.46
N GLY A 88 26.17 -3.74 0.41
CA GLY A 88 26.75 -5.07 0.62
C GLY A 88 27.05 -5.44 2.07
N THR A 89 26.68 -4.60 3.06
CA THR A 89 26.82 -4.93 4.49
C THR A 89 25.91 -6.09 4.92
N THR A 90 24.82 -6.32 4.18
CA THR A 90 23.87 -7.43 4.37
C THR A 90 23.66 -8.18 3.04
N PRO A 91 24.13 -9.43 2.89
CA PRO A 91 23.94 -10.22 1.67
C PRO A 91 22.46 -10.49 1.36
N LEU A 92 22.07 -10.46 0.08
CA LEU A 92 20.69 -10.73 -0.34
C LEU A 92 20.14 -12.05 0.23
N ARG A 93 20.94 -13.13 0.23
CA ARG A 93 20.53 -14.46 0.73
C ARG A 93 20.14 -14.50 2.21
N ASP A 94 20.55 -13.51 3.01
CA ASP A 94 20.21 -13.43 4.43
C ASP A 94 18.89 -12.66 4.67
N GLU A 95 18.37 -12.00 3.63
CA GLU A 95 17.12 -11.22 3.62
C GLU A 95 16.04 -11.77 2.68
N PHE A 96 16.45 -12.53 1.66
CA PHE A 96 15.58 -13.01 0.59
C PHE A 96 14.56 -14.01 1.11
N ASN A 97 13.28 -13.65 0.98
CA ASN A 97 12.17 -14.53 1.26
C ASN A 97 11.14 -14.47 0.13
N VAL A 98 11.14 -15.49 -0.72
CA VAL A 98 10.26 -15.63 -1.88
C VAL A 98 8.76 -15.62 -1.52
N ASP A 99 8.40 -16.07 -0.31
CA ASP A 99 7.01 -16.01 0.18
C ASP A 99 6.51 -14.54 0.29
N SER A 100 7.42 -13.55 0.25
CA SER A 100 7.07 -12.12 0.18
C SER A 100 6.46 -11.72 -1.17
N PHE A 101 6.82 -12.39 -2.27
CA PHE A 101 6.25 -12.13 -3.60
C PHE A 101 4.81 -12.63 -3.71
N TYR A 102 4.51 -13.75 -3.04
CA TYR A 102 3.17 -14.34 -2.94
C TYR A 102 2.31 -13.73 -1.82
N ARG A 103 2.82 -12.73 -1.08
CA ARG A 103 2.08 -12.14 0.03
C ARG A 103 0.97 -11.20 -0.46
N THR A 104 -0.26 -11.57 -0.17
CA THR A 104 -1.45 -10.77 -0.45
C THR A 104 -1.71 -9.68 0.61
N GLY A 105 -2.47 -8.65 0.22
CA GLY A 105 -3.19 -7.82 1.17
C GLY A 105 -4.41 -8.57 1.71
N GLY A 106 -4.99 -8.09 2.80
CA GLY A 106 -6.16 -8.68 3.43
C GLY A 106 -7.08 -7.64 4.05
N ARG A 107 -8.14 -8.14 4.69
CA ARG A 107 -9.12 -7.34 5.41
C ARG A 107 -8.87 -7.45 6.92
N ALA A 108 -8.99 -6.35 7.65
CA ALA A 108 -9.07 -6.37 9.11
C ALA A 108 -10.41 -6.98 9.56
N GLU A 109 -10.42 -7.65 10.70
CA GLU A 109 -11.60 -8.33 11.26
C GLU A 109 -12.74 -7.37 11.61
N CYS A 110 -12.40 -6.15 12.03
CA CYS A 110 -13.33 -5.04 12.29
C CYS A 110 -13.93 -4.42 11.01
N PHE A 111 -13.33 -4.67 9.84
CA PHE A 111 -13.72 -4.08 8.57
C PHE A 111 -14.50 -5.12 7.76
N GLY A 112 -15.74 -4.81 7.41
CA GLY A 112 -16.65 -5.71 6.70
C GLY A 112 -16.67 -7.12 7.30
N PRO A 113 -16.97 -7.30 8.60
CA PRO A 113 -17.17 -8.63 9.15
C PRO A 113 -18.35 -9.34 8.48
N GLN A 114 -18.48 -10.64 8.75
CA GLN A 114 -19.67 -11.38 8.36
C GLN A 114 -20.78 -11.10 9.38
N VAL A 115 -21.89 -10.50 8.94
CA VAL A 115 -22.98 -10.02 9.81
C VAL A 115 -24.24 -10.84 9.57
N THR A 116 -24.76 -11.47 10.61
CA THR A 116 -26.03 -12.21 10.58
C THR A 116 -27.22 -11.24 10.54
N PHE A 117 -28.36 -11.65 9.96
CA PHE A 117 -29.61 -10.88 10.05
C PHE A 117 -30.86 -11.77 10.04
N GLN A 118 -31.96 -11.21 10.57
CA GLN A 118 -33.31 -11.77 10.55
C GLN A 118 -34.32 -10.68 10.19
N GLY A 119 -35.37 -11.00 9.44
CA GLY A 119 -36.48 -10.09 9.14
C GLY A 119 -36.17 -8.89 8.23
N HIS A 120 -35.25 -9.04 7.27
CA HIS A 120 -34.75 -7.94 6.43
C HIS A 120 -35.87 -7.16 5.70
N PRO A 121 -35.95 -5.82 5.83
CA PRO A 121 -37.09 -5.05 5.35
C PRO A 121 -37.20 -4.98 3.82
N ASP A 122 -36.07 -5.06 3.12
CA ASP A 122 -36.02 -5.12 1.65
C ASP A 122 -36.25 -6.55 1.07
N ALA A 123 -36.56 -7.55 1.90
CA ALA A 123 -36.77 -8.92 1.43
C ALA A 123 -38.04 -9.05 0.56
N THR A 124 -37.88 -9.54 -0.67
CA THR A 124 -39.00 -9.74 -1.61
C THR A 124 -39.67 -11.12 -1.50
N SER A 125 -39.08 -12.03 -0.73
CA SER A 125 -39.58 -13.40 -0.50
C SER A 125 -39.04 -13.97 0.81
N SER A 126 -39.75 -14.93 1.39
CA SER A 126 -39.48 -15.47 2.73
C SER A 126 -38.23 -16.33 2.87
N ASP A 127 -37.59 -16.67 1.75
CA ASP A 127 -36.26 -17.28 1.67
C ASP A 127 -35.11 -16.25 1.68
N MET A 128 -35.45 -14.96 1.71
CA MET A 128 -34.51 -13.84 1.85
C MET A 128 -34.71 -13.04 3.15
N GLU A 129 -35.72 -13.33 3.96
CA GLU A 129 -35.99 -12.60 5.21
C GLU A 129 -34.84 -12.74 6.23
N ASP A 130 -34.27 -13.94 6.34
CA ASP A 130 -33.20 -14.27 7.29
C ASP A 130 -31.94 -14.74 6.54
N GLY A 131 -30.74 -14.36 7.01
CA GLY A 131 -29.50 -14.68 6.30
C GLY A 131 -28.22 -14.12 6.93
N THR A 132 -27.23 -13.89 6.08
CA THR A 132 -25.90 -13.41 6.50
C THR A 132 -25.26 -12.59 5.38
N LEU A 133 -24.77 -11.40 5.70
CA LEU A 133 -24.07 -10.51 4.78
C LEU A 133 -22.64 -11.03 4.53
N PRO A 134 -22.15 -11.05 3.28
CA PRO A 134 -20.76 -11.42 3.01
C PRO A 134 -19.80 -10.37 3.57
N GLY A 135 -18.72 -10.84 4.19
CA GLY A 135 -17.71 -9.95 4.73
C GLY A 135 -16.88 -9.27 3.63
N GLY A 136 -16.72 -7.96 3.73
CA GLY A 136 -16.01 -7.10 2.77
C GLY A 136 -16.78 -5.83 2.41
N ASP A 137 -18.11 -5.91 2.45
CA ASP A 137 -18.99 -4.92 1.82
C ASP A 137 -19.71 -3.99 2.82
N LEU A 138 -19.33 -4.04 4.10
CA LEU A 138 -19.87 -3.18 5.18
C LEU A 138 -18.89 -2.09 5.64
N GLY A 139 -17.74 -1.98 4.98
CA GLY A 139 -16.72 -0.98 5.25
C GLY A 139 -16.16 -1.03 6.68
N ILE A 140 -15.97 0.12 7.31
CA ILE A 140 -15.55 0.22 8.72
C ILE A 140 -16.77 -0.12 9.59
N TRP A 141 -16.82 -1.31 10.20
CA TRP A 141 -18.02 -1.77 10.93
C TRP A 141 -17.85 -1.65 12.44
N LEU A 142 -16.78 -2.23 12.99
CA LEU A 142 -16.42 -2.06 14.41
C LEU A 142 -15.46 -0.87 14.56
N VAL A 143 -15.55 -0.14 15.68
CA VAL A 143 -14.68 1.02 15.95
C VAL A 143 -13.21 0.59 16.05
N GLU A 144 -12.94 -0.53 16.71
CA GLU A 144 -11.61 -1.09 16.92
C GLU A 144 -11.54 -2.57 16.52
N ASN A 145 -10.30 -3.06 16.41
CA ASN A 145 -9.94 -4.45 16.11
C ASN A 145 -9.58 -5.22 17.40
N GLU A 146 -9.25 -6.52 17.33
CA GLU A 146 -9.03 -7.36 18.53
C GLU A 146 -7.86 -6.92 19.43
N PHE A 147 -7.02 -5.99 18.97
CA PHE A 147 -5.90 -5.40 19.70
C PHE A 147 -6.15 -3.95 20.17
N GLY A 148 -7.37 -3.43 20.02
CA GLY A 148 -7.71 -2.03 20.33
C GLY A 148 -7.26 -1.02 19.26
N GLN A 149 -6.89 -1.49 18.07
CA GLN A 149 -6.47 -0.63 16.96
C GLN A 149 -7.71 -0.07 16.24
N ALA A 150 -7.77 1.25 16.07
CA ALA A 150 -8.73 1.95 15.22
C ALA A 150 -8.89 1.22 13.88
N CYS A 151 -10.12 0.85 13.53
CA CYS A 151 -10.35 -0.06 12.42
C CYS A 151 -9.84 0.47 11.06
N VAL A 152 -9.91 1.78 10.81
CA VAL A 152 -9.34 2.37 9.59
C VAL A 152 -7.82 2.17 9.49
N VAL A 153 -7.13 2.22 10.63
CA VAL A 153 -5.68 1.95 10.72
C VAL A 153 -5.39 0.45 10.55
N ALA A 154 -6.18 -0.42 11.20
CA ALA A 154 -6.06 -1.87 11.06
C ALA A 154 -6.29 -2.33 9.60
N GLN A 155 -7.26 -1.73 8.91
CA GLN A 155 -7.55 -1.99 7.50
C GLN A 155 -6.43 -1.46 6.59
N THR A 156 -5.94 -0.24 6.81
CA THR A 156 -4.80 0.32 6.05
C THR A 156 -3.56 -0.57 6.16
N ASN A 157 -3.22 -1.02 7.38
CA ASN A 157 -2.16 -1.99 7.65
C ASN A 157 -2.40 -3.38 7.01
N SER A 158 -3.64 -3.74 6.72
CA SER A 158 -4.00 -5.05 6.15
C SER A 158 -4.01 -5.02 4.62
N LEU A 159 -4.50 -3.94 4.00
CA LEU A 159 -4.47 -3.72 2.56
C LEU A 159 -3.02 -3.61 2.04
N LEU A 160 -2.21 -2.74 2.67
CA LEU A 160 -0.85 -2.45 2.21
C LEU A 160 0.15 -3.60 2.43
N ARG A 161 -0.16 -4.52 3.36
CA ARG A 161 0.65 -5.69 3.74
C ARG A 161 1.29 -6.46 2.57
N GLY A 162 0.52 -6.63 1.49
CA GLY A 162 0.96 -7.37 0.31
C GLY A 162 1.85 -6.55 -0.62
N VAL A 163 1.45 -5.32 -0.95
CA VAL A 163 2.27 -4.45 -1.82
C VAL A 163 3.60 -4.09 -1.15
N GLN A 164 3.57 -3.76 0.15
CA GLN A 164 4.75 -3.52 1.00
C GLN A 164 5.74 -4.70 0.99
N ALA A 165 5.27 -5.94 1.05
CA ALA A 165 6.15 -7.11 1.01
C ALA A 165 6.77 -7.34 -0.38
N ARG A 166 5.96 -7.19 -1.45
CA ARG A 166 6.38 -7.38 -2.85
C ARG A 166 7.37 -6.30 -3.29
N SER A 167 7.06 -5.03 -3.05
CA SER A 167 7.96 -3.91 -3.40
C SER A 167 9.28 -4.00 -2.66
N ARG A 168 9.26 -4.30 -1.35
CA ARG A 168 10.50 -4.42 -0.55
C ARG A 168 11.38 -5.56 -1.08
N MET A 169 10.79 -6.71 -1.41
CA MET A 169 11.57 -7.85 -1.91
C MET A 169 12.12 -7.57 -3.32
N ALA A 170 11.33 -6.95 -4.20
CA ALA A 170 11.81 -6.50 -5.51
C ALA A 170 12.97 -5.50 -5.39
N LEU A 171 12.81 -4.45 -4.57
CA LEU A 171 13.84 -3.43 -4.36
C LEU A 171 15.12 -4.02 -3.75
N MET A 172 15.02 -4.96 -2.82
CA MET A 172 16.21 -5.66 -2.28
C MET A 172 16.92 -6.52 -3.33
N THR A 173 16.19 -7.27 -4.15
CA THR A 173 16.77 -8.09 -5.23
C THR A 173 17.44 -7.25 -6.33
N LEU A 174 16.87 -6.09 -6.64
CA LEU A 174 17.45 -5.17 -7.64
C LEU A 174 18.63 -4.36 -7.04
N ALA A 175 18.55 -3.95 -5.77
CA ALA A 175 19.66 -3.30 -5.06
C ALA A 175 20.89 -4.23 -4.94
N SER A 176 20.69 -5.54 -4.76
CA SER A 176 21.81 -6.47 -4.66
C SER A 176 22.62 -6.62 -5.95
N LEU A 177 22.07 -6.22 -7.12
CA LEU A 177 22.86 -6.19 -8.35
C LEU A 177 24.07 -5.26 -8.20
N VAL A 178 23.89 -4.12 -7.52
CA VAL A 178 24.96 -3.14 -7.27
C VAL A 178 25.99 -3.69 -6.29
N SER A 179 25.57 -4.30 -5.18
CA SER A 179 26.52 -4.88 -4.22
C SER A 179 27.23 -6.13 -4.75
N VAL A 180 26.57 -6.94 -5.58
CA VAL A 180 27.19 -8.09 -6.26
C VAL A 180 28.24 -7.62 -7.26
N ALA A 181 27.93 -6.64 -8.12
CA ALA A 181 28.91 -6.02 -9.03
C ALA A 181 30.14 -5.48 -8.27
N ASN A 182 29.90 -4.71 -7.20
CA ASN A 182 30.97 -4.20 -6.33
C ASN A 182 31.79 -5.33 -5.68
N SER A 183 31.18 -6.47 -5.35
CA SER A 183 31.84 -7.60 -4.69
C SER A 183 32.73 -8.44 -5.61
N GLU A 184 32.34 -8.58 -6.89
CA GLU A 184 33.17 -9.19 -7.94
C GLU A 184 34.27 -8.22 -8.44
N GLY A 185 34.13 -6.92 -8.13
CA GLY A 185 35.07 -5.86 -8.53
C GLY A 185 34.79 -5.27 -9.91
N GLU A 186 33.57 -5.47 -10.43
CA GLU A 186 33.11 -4.91 -11.71
C GLU A 186 32.74 -3.43 -11.58
N THR A 187 32.84 -2.69 -12.68
CA THR A 187 32.39 -1.29 -12.75
C THR A 187 30.96 -1.21 -13.23
N LEU A 188 30.12 -0.41 -12.55
CA LEU A 188 28.76 -0.10 -13.00
C LEU A 188 28.77 0.56 -14.40
N PRO A 189 27.77 0.28 -15.27
CA PRO A 189 27.71 0.77 -16.65
C PRO A 189 27.89 2.29 -16.84
N GLU A 190 28.64 2.70 -17.87
CA GLU A 190 28.54 4.06 -18.41
C GLU A 190 27.29 4.23 -19.30
N ASP A 191 27.00 5.47 -19.72
CA ASP A 191 25.85 5.80 -20.58
C ASP A 191 25.93 5.11 -21.95
N GLY A 192 25.02 4.17 -22.20
CA GLY A 192 24.96 3.32 -23.38
C GLY A 192 25.48 1.89 -23.16
N GLU A 193 25.88 1.55 -21.93
CA GLU A 193 26.44 0.23 -21.56
C GLU A 193 25.48 -0.63 -20.72
N HIS A 194 25.86 -1.89 -20.55
CA HIS A 194 25.11 -2.94 -19.86
C HIS A 194 26.09 -3.93 -19.21
N LEU A 195 25.74 -4.41 -18.01
CA LEU A 195 26.48 -5.34 -17.18
C LEU A 195 25.58 -6.52 -16.81
N ASP A 196 25.92 -7.70 -17.32
CA ASP A 196 25.31 -8.99 -16.98
C ASP A 196 25.95 -9.54 -15.69
N LEU A 197 25.11 -9.83 -14.71
CA LEU A 197 25.46 -10.35 -13.38
C LEU A 197 24.79 -11.71 -13.10
N THR A 198 24.13 -12.33 -14.09
CA THR A 198 23.30 -13.53 -13.93
C THR A 198 24.06 -14.64 -13.19
N VAL A 199 25.30 -14.92 -13.62
CA VAL A 199 26.17 -15.93 -13.00
C VAL A 199 26.63 -15.55 -11.59
N ALA A 200 26.83 -14.25 -11.32
CA ALA A 200 27.25 -13.76 -10.00
C ALA A 200 26.08 -13.74 -8.98
N MET A 201 24.85 -13.57 -9.46
CA MET A 201 23.61 -13.70 -8.70
C MET A 201 23.29 -15.17 -8.37
N ASP A 202 23.41 -16.08 -9.35
CA ASP A 202 23.34 -17.53 -9.12
C ASP A 202 24.37 -18.00 -8.06
N ASN A 203 25.60 -17.49 -8.14
CA ASN A 203 26.66 -17.79 -7.17
C ASN A 203 26.37 -17.32 -5.72
N GLN A 204 25.34 -16.50 -5.49
CA GLN A 204 24.90 -16.17 -4.11
C GLN A 204 24.30 -17.39 -3.39
N GLY A 205 23.82 -18.39 -4.14
CA GLY A 205 23.32 -19.66 -3.61
C GLY A 205 22.00 -19.54 -2.83
N ILE A 206 21.07 -18.73 -3.35
CA ILE A 206 19.73 -18.58 -2.76
C ILE A 206 18.98 -19.91 -2.89
N MET A 207 18.29 -20.32 -1.82
CA MET A 207 17.60 -21.61 -1.77
C MET A 207 16.36 -21.61 -2.68
N ASP A 208 16.21 -22.69 -3.45
CA ASP A 208 15.08 -22.92 -4.37
C ASP A 208 14.90 -21.82 -5.45
N VAL A 209 15.97 -21.10 -5.79
CA VAL A 209 16.00 -20.04 -6.81
C VAL A 209 17.16 -20.23 -7.79
N SER A 210 16.93 -19.90 -9.07
CA SER A 210 17.98 -19.71 -10.09
C SER A 210 17.68 -18.49 -10.97
N PHE A 211 18.70 -17.76 -11.39
CA PHE A 211 18.59 -16.55 -12.19
C PHE A 211 18.75 -16.83 -13.70
N ASN A 212 17.79 -16.38 -14.49
CA ASN A 212 17.76 -16.49 -15.96
C ASN A 212 18.33 -15.24 -16.64
N ASP A 213 18.08 -14.07 -16.06
CA ASP A 213 18.72 -12.78 -16.34
C ASP A 213 18.88 -12.05 -14.99
N ALA A 214 20.01 -11.38 -14.80
CA ALA A 214 20.17 -10.40 -13.73
C ALA A 214 21.16 -9.34 -14.20
N SER A 215 20.68 -8.12 -14.48
CA SER A 215 21.50 -7.14 -15.19
C SER A 215 21.21 -5.68 -14.81
N ILE A 216 22.26 -4.86 -14.94
CA ILE A 216 22.21 -3.40 -14.84
C ILE A 216 22.53 -2.82 -16.21
N SER A 217 21.81 -1.79 -16.64
CA SER A 217 22.17 -0.99 -17.81
C SER A 217 21.93 0.48 -17.55
N LYS A 218 22.55 1.33 -18.35
CA LYS A 218 22.38 2.77 -18.25
C LYS A 218 22.29 3.42 -19.63
N ASN A 219 21.35 4.34 -19.82
CA ASN A 219 21.16 5.02 -21.10
C ASN A 219 20.62 6.44 -20.89
N ALA A 220 21.36 7.44 -21.38
CA ALA A 220 21.00 8.87 -21.29
C ALA A 220 20.66 9.33 -19.85
N GLY A 221 21.48 8.93 -18.88
CA GLY A 221 21.29 9.20 -17.45
C GLY A 221 20.42 8.18 -16.71
N VAL A 222 19.42 7.57 -17.37
CA VAL A 222 18.49 6.61 -16.76
C VAL A 222 19.17 5.27 -16.50
N TRP A 223 19.04 4.74 -15.29
CA TRP A 223 19.42 3.38 -14.94
C TRP A 223 18.24 2.43 -15.14
N THR A 224 18.51 1.24 -15.69
CA THR A 224 17.53 0.16 -15.80
C THR A 224 18.11 -1.13 -15.21
N TYR A 225 17.41 -1.66 -14.21
CA TYR A 225 17.68 -2.94 -13.56
C TYR A 225 16.68 -3.98 -14.08
N THR A 226 17.14 -5.18 -14.42
CA THR A 226 16.25 -6.30 -14.81
C THR A 226 16.69 -7.58 -14.09
N VAL A 227 15.72 -8.37 -13.64
CA VAL A 227 15.91 -9.72 -13.09
C VAL A 227 14.80 -10.63 -13.60
N ASP A 228 15.17 -11.80 -14.10
CA ASP A 228 14.30 -12.94 -14.34
C ASP A 228 14.85 -14.11 -13.49
N LEU A 229 14.02 -14.67 -12.61
CA LEU A 229 14.39 -15.83 -11.80
C LEU A 229 13.27 -16.87 -11.74
N ASP A 230 13.64 -18.14 -11.67
CA ASP A 230 12.73 -19.24 -11.39
C ASP A 230 12.67 -19.53 -9.89
N TYR A 231 11.46 -19.61 -9.33
CA TYR A 231 11.21 -20.16 -7.99
C TYR A 231 10.76 -21.62 -8.08
N ARG A 232 11.51 -22.52 -7.44
CA ARG A 232 11.25 -23.97 -7.45
C ARG A 232 10.42 -24.42 -6.24
N VAL A 233 9.19 -24.91 -6.48
CA VAL A 233 8.33 -25.44 -5.40
C VAL A 233 7.46 -26.61 -5.86
N ASP A 234 7.26 -27.59 -4.97
CA ASP A 234 6.54 -28.86 -5.21
C ASP A 234 6.97 -29.62 -6.50
N GLY A 235 8.18 -29.33 -6.99
CA GLY A 235 8.78 -29.92 -8.19
C GLY A 235 8.40 -29.22 -9.50
N GLN A 236 7.69 -28.10 -9.46
CA GLN A 236 7.52 -27.14 -10.55
C GLN A 236 8.47 -25.94 -10.34
N ASP A 237 8.62 -25.14 -11.38
CA ASP A 237 9.40 -23.90 -11.42
C ASP A 237 8.45 -22.79 -11.89
N TYR A 238 8.52 -21.61 -11.28
CA TYR A 238 7.63 -20.47 -11.54
C TYR A 238 8.43 -19.18 -11.72
N ALA A 239 8.21 -18.46 -12.82
CA ALA A 239 8.96 -17.25 -13.12
C ALA A 239 8.57 -16.07 -12.21
N ILE A 240 9.58 -15.33 -11.75
CA ILE A 240 9.45 -14.01 -11.13
C ILE A 240 10.32 -13.04 -11.92
N TRP A 241 9.67 -12.14 -12.64
CA TRP A 241 10.31 -11.09 -13.42
C TRP A 241 10.18 -9.75 -12.71
N LEU A 242 11.29 -9.00 -12.63
CA LEU A 242 11.41 -7.69 -12.03
C LEU A 242 12.12 -6.75 -13.03
N GLN A 243 11.61 -5.53 -13.19
CA GLN A 243 12.34 -4.47 -13.89
C GLN A 243 12.14 -3.14 -13.18
N MET A 244 13.17 -2.30 -13.07
CA MET A 244 13.04 -0.95 -12.53
C MET A 244 13.85 0.05 -13.34
N THR A 245 13.20 1.15 -13.73
CA THR A 245 13.85 2.37 -14.17
C THR A 245 14.09 3.32 -12.99
N HIS A 246 15.21 4.04 -13.02
CA HIS A 246 15.53 5.07 -12.05
C HIS A 246 16.26 6.24 -12.75
N GLU A 247 15.70 7.44 -12.65
CA GLU A 247 16.21 8.67 -13.24
C GLU A 247 16.52 9.68 -12.11
N PRO A 248 17.75 9.68 -11.58
CA PRO A 248 18.21 10.66 -10.60
C PRO A 248 18.71 11.94 -11.27
N THR A 249 18.47 13.08 -10.63
CA THR A 249 18.97 14.37 -11.12
C THR A 249 20.42 14.65 -10.67
N THR A 250 20.85 15.91 -10.72
CA THR A 250 22.10 16.34 -10.06
C THR A 250 22.03 16.25 -8.54
N ASP A 251 20.82 16.29 -7.97
CA ASP A 251 20.58 16.36 -6.53
C ASP A 251 19.99 15.02 -6.06
N PHE A 252 20.56 14.44 -5.01
CA PHE A 252 20.34 13.04 -4.63
C PHE A 252 18.94 12.75 -4.09
N ASP A 253 18.29 13.78 -3.56
CA ASP A 253 16.93 13.71 -3.03
C ASP A 253 15.87 14.09 -4.08
N VAL A 254 16.27 14.29 -5.35
CA VAL A 254 15.37 14.60 -6.45
C VAL A 254 15.53 13.55 -7.56
N TYR A 255 14.54 12.66 -7.67
CA TYR A 255 14.55 11.53 -8.60
C TYR A 255 13.14 11.02 -8.94
N GLN A 256 13.01 10.36 -10.09
CA GLN A 256 11.79 9.63 -10.49
C GLN A 256 12.11 8.21 -10.97
N GLY A 257 11.08 7.39 -11.15
CA GLY A 257 11.19 6.11 -11.84
C GLY A 257 9.97 5.20 -11.72
N ASN A 258 10.10 3.99 -12.25
CA ASN A 258 9.04 2.98 -12.22
C ASN A 258 9.62 1.57 -12.02
N LEU A 259 9.15 0.88 -10.99
CA LEU A 259 9.35 -0.55 -10.75
C LEU A 259 8.15 -1.33 -11.32
N GLN A 260 8.42 -2.43 -12.00
CA GLN A 260 7.46 -3.40 -12.52
C GLN A 260 7.82 -4.79 -11.99
N TYR A 261 6.81 -5.63 -11.73
CA TYR A 261 7.03 -7.04 -11.46
C TYR A 261 5.88 -7.93 -11.93
N LEU A 262 6.23 -9.16 -12.30
CA LEU A 262 5.33 -10.27 -12.60
C LEU A 262 5.75 -11.48 -11.75
N VAL A 263 4.81 -12.10 -11.06
CA VAL A 263 5.03 -13.25 -10.17
C VAL A 263 4.10 -14.37 -10.60
N GLU A 264 4.63 -15.41 -11.24
CA GLU A 264 3.86 -16.57 -11.66
C GLU A 264 3.62 -17.56 -10.50
N GLY A 265 2.55 -18.33 -10.61
CA GLY A 265 2.24 -19.39 -9.66
C GLY A 265 0.97 -20.17 -9.97
N ASN A 266 0.57 -21.09 -9.09
CA ASN A 266 -0.62 -21.90 -9.26
C ASN A 266 -1.36 -22.10 -7.93
N GLU A 267 -2.67 -21.86 -7.90
CA GLU A 267 -3.52 -21.93 -6.69
C GLU A 267 -3.57 -23.32 -6.04
N THR A 268 -3.14 -24.36 -6.74
CA THR A 268 -3.07 -25.74 -6.21
C THR A 268 -1.77 -26.05 -5.44
N VAL A 269 -0.78 -25.15 -5.46
CA VAL A 269 0.50 -25.30 -4.76
C VAL A 269 0.44 -24.70 -3.37
N SER A 270 0.76 -25.49 -2.35
CA SER A 270 0.47 -25.14 -0.94
C SER A 270 1.17 -23.89 -0.39
N ARG A 271 2.28 -23.46 -0.99
CA ARG A 271 3.02 -22.23 -0.63
C ARG A 271 2.63 -21.00 -1.45
N ILE A 272 1.89 -21.18 -2.55
CA ILE A 272 1.49 -20.09 -3.45
C ILE A 272 0.03 -19.75 -3.15
N GLN A 273 -0.23 -18.54 -2.65
CA GLN A 273 -1.56 -18.10 -2.28
C GLN A 273 -1.95 -16.86 -3.07
N PHE A 274 -2.90 -17.03 -3.99
CA PHE A 274 -3.51 -15.95 -4.74
C PHE A 274 -5.01 -15.86 -4.43
N PRO A 275 -5.64 -14.68 -4.54
CA PRO A 275 -7.09 -14.60 -4.66
C PRO A 275 -7.53 -15.32 -5.95
N GLY A 276 -8.75 -15.87 -5.96
CA GLY A 276 -9.17 -16.73 -7.06
C GLY A 276 -10.66 -17.07 -7.07
N GLY A 277 -11.19 -17.29 -8.26
CA GLY A 277 -12.52 -17.82 -8.49
C GLY A 277 -13.09 -17.54 -9.89
N ASN A 278 -12.55 -16.55 -10.61
CA ASN A 278 -13.11 -16.07 -11.87
C ASN A 278 -12.39 -16.62 -13.12
N CYS A 279 -11.13 -17.05 -13.02
CA CYS A 279 -10.43 -17.74 -14.12
C CYS A 279 -10.95 -19.17 -14.38
N GLN A 280 -10.80 -19.64 -15.62
CA GLN A 280 -11.15 -21.02 -16.03
C GLN A 280 -10.10 -22.10 -15.70
N GLN A 281 -8.93 -21.71 -15.19
CA GLN A 281 -7.82 -22.60 -14.81
C GLN A 281 -7.19 -22.10 -13.49
N SER A 282 -6.14 -22.74 -12.97
CA SER A 282 -5.53 -22.44 -11.65
C SER A 282 -4.15 -21.75 -11.69
N GLU A 283 -3.62 -21.46 -12.88
CA GLU A 283 -2.37 -20.72 -13.09
C GLU A 283 -2.65 -19.21 -12.99
N ARG A 284 -1.75 -18.46 -12.36
CA ARG A 284 -1.90 -17.01 -12.17
C ARG A 284 -0.56 -16.31 -12.40
N THR A 285 -0.63 -15.09 -12.92
CA THR A 285 0.43 -14.11 -12.80
C THR A 285 -0.10 -12.99 -11.94
N LEU A 286 0.53 -12.77 -10.78
CA LEU A 286 0.31 -11.58 -9.99
C LEU A 286 1.21 -10.48 -10.54
N ALA A 287 0.61 -9.37 -10.94
CA ALA A 287 1.31 -8.21 -11.47
C ALA A 287 1.35 -7.08 -10.45
N GLY A 288 2.39 -6.24 -10.55
CA GLY A 288 2.41 -4.96 -9.86
C GLY A 288 3.36 -3.95 -10.50
N SER A 289 3.08 -2.69 -10.25
CA SER A 289 3.97 -1.57 -10.57
C SER A 289 4.07 -0.62 -9.38
N LEU A 290 5.17 0.13 -9.31
CA LEU A 290 5.42 1.18 -8.33
C LEU A 290 6.15 2.32 -9.05
N SER A 291 5.41 3.36 -9.37
CA SER A 291 5.94 4.62 -9.90
C SER A 291 6.14 5.61 -8.76
N TYR A 292 7.22 6.37 -8.81
CA TYR A 292 7.63 7.28 -7.74
C TYR A 292 8.27 8.55 -8.32
N ASP A 293 8.01 9.68 -7.67
CA ASP A 293 8.64 10.98 -7.91
C ASP A 293 8.91 11.62 -6.55
N ARG A 294 10.16 12.05 -6.32
CA ARG A 294 10.65 12.65 -5.08
C ARG A 294 11.25 14.02 -5.38
N ASP A 295 10.86 15.04 -4.62
CA ASP A 295 11.47 16.38 -4.62
C ASP A 295 11.89 16.75 -3.18
N GLY A 296 13.14 16.43 -2.84
CA GLY A 296 13.72 16.72 -1.53
C GLY A 296 13.10 15.85 -0.44
N ASP A 297 12.38 16.48 0.48
CA ASP A 297 11.67 15.77 1.55
C ASP A 297 10.28 15.27 1.10
N SER A 298 9.74 15.75 -0.03
CA SER A 298 8.45 15.28 -0.56
C SER A 298 8.60 14.01 -1.40
N MET A 299 7.70 13.04 -1.19
CA MET A 299 7.59 11.80 -1.97
C MET A 299 6.14 11.61 -2.43
N SER A 300 5.96 11.44 -3.74
CA SER A 300 4.71 10.98 -4.34
C SER A 300 4.90 9.59 -4.95
N MET A 301 3.91 8.72 -4.82
CA MET A 301 3.97 7.38 -5.41
C MET A 301 2.60 6.81 -5.79
N GLN A 302 2.60 6.01 -6.87
CA GLN A 302 1.49 5.16 -7.29
C GLN A 302 1.97 3.70 -7.31
N ALA A 303 1.32 2.84 -6.54
CA ALA A 303 1.50 1.39 -6.66
C ALA A 303 0.21 0.72 -7.15
N ARG A 304 0.26 0.07 -8.32
CA ARG A 304 -0.87 -0.72 -8.85
C ARG A 304 -0.58 -2.20 -8.68
N ALA A 305 -1.61 -3.03 -8.45
CA ALA A 305 -1.47 -4.48 -8.41
C ALA A 305 -2.73 -5.19 -8.92
N ALA A 306 -2.53 -6.30 -9.63
CA ALA A 306 -3.61 -7.11 -10.19
C ALA A 306 -3.28 -8.61 -10.13
N THR A 307 -4.30 -9.47 -10.19
CA THR A 307 -4.13 -10.93 -10.36
C THR A 307 -4.75 -11.35 -11.70
N LEU A 308 -3.91 -11.86 -12.60
CA LEU A 308 -4.22 -12.20 -13.99
C LEU A 308 -4.31 -13.72 -14.18
N CYS A 309 -5.09 -14.14 -15.19
CA CYS A 309 -5.33 -15.56 -15.48
C CYS A 309 -4.23 -16.19 -16.33
N GLY A 310 -3.46 -17.11 -15.76
CA GLY A 310 -2.47 -17.92 -16.49
C GLY A 310 -1.02 -17.52 -16.22
N HIS A 311 -0.13 -17.98 -17.09
CA HIS A 311 1.30 -17.64 -17.14
C HIS A 311 1.61 -16.95 -18.48
N SER A 312 2.72 -16.21 -18.55
CA SER A 312 3.15 -15.47 -19.74
C SER A 312 2.07 -14.50 -20.29
N VAL A 313 1.33 -13.86 -19.37
CA VAL A 313 0.19 -12.96 -19.62
C VAL A 313 0.59 -11.71 -20.43
N ALA A 314 -0.32 -11.22 -21.29
CA ALA A 314 -0.05 -10.10 -22.19
C ALA A 314 -0.73 -8.78 -21.77
N ASN A 315 -0.19 -7.66 -22.28
CA ASN A 315 -0.72 -6.29 -22.07
C ASN A 315 -0.87 -5.88 -20.59
N THR A 316 -0.07 -6.47 -19.70
CA THR A 316 -0.18 -6.29 -18.24
C THR A 316 0.09 -4.85 -17.78
N PHE A 317 0.93 -4.13 -18.53
CA PHE A 317 1.29 -2.75 -18.28
C PHE A 317 0.86 -1.87 -19.46
N ASP A 318 0.47 -0.63 -19.16
CA ASP A 318 0.08 0.38 -20.13
C ASP A 318 1.29 1.10 -20.76
N ALA A 319 1.04 2.22 -21.46
CA ALA A 319 2.07 2.98 -22.18
C ALA A 319 3.08 3.71 -21.25
N ASP A 320 2.69 3.99 -20.01
CA ASP A 320 3.54 4.57 -18.97
C ASP A 320 4.23 3.49 -18.12
N GLY A 321 3.88 2.22 -18.35
CA GLY A 321 4.49 1.06 -17.70
C GLY A 321 3.87 0.72 -16.35
N ILE A 322 2.68 1.22 -16.04
CA ILE A 322 1.94 0.86 -14.82
C ILE A 322 0.87 -0.17 -15.13
N VAL A 323 0.42 -0.94 -14.13
CA VAL A 323 -0.53 -2.04 -14.38
C VAL A 323 -1.83 -1.48 -14.97
N ASP A 324 -2.28 -2.06 -16.09
CA ASP A 324 -3.40 -1.56 -16.88
C ASP A 324 -4.76 -2.01 -16.30
N PRO A 325 -5.60 -1.09 -15.76
CA PRO A 325 -6.92 -1.44 -15.26
C PRO A 325 -7.91 -1.82 -16.37
N SER A 326 -7.62 -1.47 -17.63
CA SER A 326 -8.44 -1.83 -18.79
C SER A 326 -8.21 -3.26 -19.29
N ASN A 327 -7.12 -3.93 -18.87
CA ASN A 327 -6.81 -5.32 -19.20
C ASN A 327 -7.69 -6.34 -18.44
N LYS A 328 -9.01 -6.14 -18.50
CA LYS A 328 -10.05 -6.91 -17.81
C LYS A 328 -10.22 -8.32 -18.41
N TYR A 329 -10.29 -9.34 -17.56
CA TYR A 329 -10.57 -10.72 -17.97
C TYR A 329 -11.93 -10.84 -18.65
N ALA A 330 -11.94 -11.47 -19.82
CA ALA A 330 -13.13 -11.85 -20.56
C ALA A 330 -12.88 -13.17 -21.28
N SER A 331 -13.46 -14.26 -20.79
CA SER A 331 -13.19 -15.66 -21.19
C SER A 331 -13.30 -16.02 -22.68
N SER A 332 -13.75 -15.11 -23.54
CA SER A 332 -13.87 -15.29 -25.00
C SER A 332 -13.10 -14.26 -25.84
N SER A 333 -12.47 -13.26 -25.23
CA SER A 333 -11.80 -12.15 -25.92
C SER A 333 -10.51 -11.64 -25.26
N ASN A 334 -10.35 -11.85 -23.95
CA ASN A 334 -9.15 -11.56 -23.16
C ASN A 334 -9.01 -12.61 -22.05
N ALA A 335 -8.45 -13.77 -22.38
CA ALA A 335 -8.46 -14.93 -21.48
C ALA A 335 -7.35 -14.89 -20.41
N ASP A 336 -6.44 -13.93 -20.53
CA ASP A 336 -5.26 -13.72 -19.69
C ASP A 336 -5.28 -12.40 -18.90
N GLY A 337 -6.31 -11.56 -19.07
CA GLY A 337 -6.49 -10.33 -18.28
C GLY A 337 -6.77 -10.56 -16.78
N TRP A 338 -6.90 -9.46 -16.03
CA TRP A 338 -7.18 -9.50 -14.59
C TRP A 338 -8.64 -9.86 -14.29
N SER A 339 -8.85 -10.83 -13.40
CA SER A 339 -10.17 -11.40 -13.09
C SER A 339 -10.61 -11.16 -11.65
N GLU A 340 -9.64 -11.20 -10.73
CA GLU A 340 -9.82 -11.13 -9.28
C GLU A 340 -9.62 -9.68 -8.80
N ASN A 341 -8.89 -9.46 -7.69
CA ASN A 341 -8.62 -8.11 -7.18
C ASN A 341 -7.73 -7.29 -8.13
N PHE A 342 -8.14 -6.05 -8.38
CA PHE A 342 -7.27 -4.94 -8.82
C PHE A 342 -7.20 -3.90 -7.71
N SER A 343 -6.03 -3.32 -7.47
CA SER A 343 -5.88 -2.18 -6.54
C SER A 343 -4.90 -1.12 -7.02
N ILE A 344 -5.14 0.11 -6.57
CA ILE A 344 -4.32 1.30 -6.74
C ILE A 344 -4.10 1.90 -5.35
N PHE A 345 -2.84 1.98 -4.93
CA PHE A 345 -2.41 2.77 -3.79
C PHE A 345 -1.76 4.06 -4.29
N GLY A 346 -2.23 5.21 -3.81
CA GLY A 346 -1.61 6.50 -3.99
C GLY A 346 -1.16 7.07 -2.64
N ALA A 347 -0.03 7.79 -2.63
CA ALA A 347 0.46 8.51 -1.47
C ALA A 347 1.25 9.76 -1.85
N GLU A 348 1.10 10.83 -1.09
CA GLU A 348 1.87 12.08 -1.17
C GLU A 348 2.24 12.49 0.27
N PHE A 349 3.52 12.43 0.64
CA PHE A 349 3.97 12.55 2.05
C PHE A 349 5.41 13.05 2.20
N ASP A 350 5.74 13.54 3.40
CA ASP A 350 7.11 13.92 3.81
C ASP A 350 7.91 12.67 4.24
N VAL A 351 9.07 12.42 3.64
CA VAL A 351 9.87 11.20 3.89
C VAL A 351 10.50 11.12 5.28
N SER A 352 10.52 12.23 6.04
CA SER A 352 11.14 12.35 7.36
C SER A 352 10.12 12.21 8.50
N THR A 353 8.87 12.67 8.30
CA THR A 353 7.77 12.57 9.27
C THR A 353 6.76 11.46 8.92
N ILE A 354 6.56 11.18 7.62
CA ILE A 354 5.40 10.48 7.02
C ILE A 354 4.01 11.08 7.35
N GLU A 355 3.98 12.40 7.57
CA GLU A 355 2.77 13.23 7.44
C GLU A 355 2.39 13.34 5.95
N GLY A 356 1.09 13.26 5.63
CA GLY A 356 0.62 13.26 4.24
C GLY A 356 -0.77 12.66 4.01
N ASP A 357 -1.16 12.62 2.73
CA ASP A 357 -2.42 12.05 2.24
C ASP A 357 -2.19 10.69 1.58
N TYR A 358 -3.05 9.72 1.92
CA TYR A 358 -2.97 8.33 1.48
C TYR A 358 -4.33 7.85 0.95
N ALA A 359 -4.33 7.20 -0.21
CA ALA A 359 -5.54 6.67 -0.85
C ALA A 359 -5.34 5.22 -1.30
N TYR A 360 -6.28 4.35 -1.01
CA TYR A 360 -6.29 2.96 -1.49
C TYR A 360 -7.64 2.63 -2.13
N ALA A 361 -7.65 2.59 -3.47
CA ALA A 361 -8.79 2.16 -4.28
C ALA A 361 -8.63 0.69 -4.66
N TRP A 362 -9.69 -0.11 -4.55
CA TRP A 362 -9.68 -1.51 -5.01
C TRP A 362 -11.02 -1.98 -5.52
N GLN A 363 -10.98 -2.95 -6.42
CA GLN A 363 -12.15 -3.62 -6.97
C GLN A 363 -11.96 -5.13 -6.81
N ALA A 364 -12.93 -5.82 -6.21
CA ALA A 364 -12.74 -7.18 -5.71
C ALA A 364 -12.78 -8.26 -6.80
N GLY A 365 -13.47 -7.96 -7.91
CA GLY A 365 -13.50 -8.76 -9.13
C GLY A 365 -13.84 -7.92 -10.35
N VAL A 366 -13.50 -8.44 -11.52
CA VAL A 366 -13.66 -7.75 -12.82
C VAL A 366 -15.08 -7.29 -13.16
N ASN A 367 -16.10 -7.87 -12.50
CA ASN A 367 -17.53 -7.59 -12.71
C ASN A 367 -18.16 -6.64 -11.66
N ASP A 368 -17.43 -6.19 -10.64
CA ASP A 368 -17.91 -5.19 -9.69
C ASP A 368 -18.22 -3.86 -10.41
N SER A 369 -19.31 -3.18 -10.03
CA SER A 369 -19.74 -1.93 -10.66
C SER A 369 -19.04 -0.68 -10.14
N ASN A 370 -18.27 -0.79 -9.05
CA ASN A 370 -17.67 0.31 -8.31
C ASN A 370 -16.37 -0.13 -7.66
N SER A 371 -15.40 0.77 -7.56
CA SER A 371 -14.27 0.61 -6.65
C SER A 371 -14.70 0.91 -5.20
N ARG A 372 -14.10 0.20 -4.25
CA ARG A 372 -14.09 0.49 -2.82
C ARG A 372 -12.87 1.38 -2.57
N ILE A 373 -13.03 2.45 -1.80
CA ILE A 373 -12.00 3.49 -1.62
C ILE A 373 -11.83 3.81 -0.14
N LEU A 374 -10.59 3.74 0.33
CA LEU A 374 -10.17 4.17 1.66
C LEU A 374 -9.23 5.37 1.53
N LEU A 375 -9.63 6.51 2.09
CA LEU A 375 -8.81 7.72 2.19
C LEU A 375 -8.33 7.91 3.63
N VAL A 376 -7.10 8.36 3.83
CA VAL A 376 -6.48 8.58 5.13
C VAL A 376 -5.60 9.82 5.06
N GLY A 377 -5.95 10.86 5.82
CA GLY A 377 -5.12 12.04 6.02
C GLY A 377 -4.45 12.00 7.40
N ILE A 378 -3.13 12.21 7.44
CA ILE A 378 -2.35 12.37 8.67
C ILE A 378 -1.98 13.86 8.77
N ASN A 379 -2.48 14.52 9.81
CA ASN A 379 -2.49 15.99 9.94
C ASN A 379 -1.51 16.50 11.01
N ASP A 380 -0.48 15.70 11.33
CA ASP A 380 0.42 15.94 12.46
C ASP A 380 1.79 15.29 12.20
N PRO A 381 2.92 16.03 12.23
CA PRO A 381 4.26 15.48 12.01
C PRO A 381 4.76 14.59 13.14
N ASP A 382 4.19 14.68 14.36
CA ASP A 382 4.44 13.72 15.44
C ASP A 382 3.60 12.43 15.24
N LEU A 383 2.81 12.34 14.16
CA LEU A 383 1.90 11.24 13.80
C LEU A 383 0.85 10.93 14.87
N ALA A 384 0.56 11.90 15.75
CA ALA A 384 -0.24 11.69 16.95
C ALA A 384 -1.73 11.51 16.67
N ASN A 385 -2.24 11.99 15.53
CA ASN A 385 -3.64 11.89 15.17
C ASN A 385 -3.86 11.95 13.64
N GLY A 386 -5.04 11.54 13.21
CA GLY A 386 -5.48 11.66 11.83
C GLY A 386 -6.94 11.26 11.64
N GLU A 387 -7.37 11.25 10.39
CA GLU A 387 -8.75 10.94 10.03
C GLU A 387 -8.80 10.13 8.73
N GLY A 388 -9.64 9.09 8.72
CA GLY A 388 -9.84 8.25 7.56
C GLY A 388 -11.32 8.11 7.20
N HIS A 389 -11.56 7.96 5.91
CA HIS A 389 -12.88 7.85 5.29
C HIS A 389 -12.97 6.61 4.40
N PHE A 390 -14.13 5.95 4.39
CA PHE A 390 -14.43 4.83 3.51
C PHE A 390 -15.72 5.06 2.72
N GLY A 391 -15.69 4.65 1.46
CA GLY A 391 -16.88 4.50 0.63
C GLY A 391 -16.55 3.90 -0.72
N TYR A 392 -17.29 4.32 -1.74
CA TYR A 392 -17.25 3.80 -3.09
C TYR A 392 -17.07 4.93 -4.11
N GLY A 393 -16.34 4.63 -5.19
CA GLY A 393 -16.18 5.50 -6.35
C GLY A 393 -16.67 4.81 -7.63
N GLU A 394 -16.25 5.35 -8.78
CA GLU A 394 -16.42 4.71 -10.09
C GLU A 394 -15.66 3.37 -10.20
N GLN A 395 -15.84 2.63 -11.30
CA GLN A 395 -15.06 1.41 -11.56
C GLN A 395 -13.55 1.71 -11.62
N ILE A 396 -12.71 0.71 -11.35
CA ILE A 396 -11.26 0.91 -11.14
C ILE A 396 -10.51 1.48 -12.36
N GLU A 397 -11.03 1.34 -13.58
CA GLU A 397 -10.48 1.98 -14.79
C GLU A 397 -11.00 3.42 -15.04
N ASN A 398 -11.96 3.90 -14.24
CA ASN A 398 -12.55 5.23 -14.32
C ASN A 398 -12.51 5.99 -12.98
N THR A 399 -11.72 5.52 -11.99
CA THR A 399 -11.58 6.21 -10.70
C THR A 399 -10.60 7.37 -10.79
N ASP A 400 -10.92 8.48 -10.15
CA ASP A 400 -10.04 9.63 -9.89
C ASP A 400 -9.42 9.57 -8.47
N GLY A 401 -9.67 8.47 -7.74
CA GLY A 401 -9.27 8.26 -6.36
C GLY A 401 -10.27 8.76 -5.31
N TRP A 402 -11.30 9.54 -5.67
CA TRP A 402 -12.24 10.11 -4.70
C TRP A 402 -13.39 9.17 -4.34
N ILE A 403 -13.90 9.33 -3.10
CA ILE A 403 -15.15 8.71 -2.67
C ILE A 403 -16.33 9.55 -3.19
N GLU A 404 -17.11 8.98 -4.11
CA GLU A 404 -18.32 9.59 -4.67
C GLU A 404 -19.56 9.33 -3.80
N GLY A 405 -19.57 8.26 -3.01
CA GLY A 405 -20.63 7.99 -2.04
C GLY A 405 -20.48 6.71 -1.23
N PHE A 406 -21.57 6.31 -0.59
CA PHE A 406 -21.67 5.07 0.16
C PHE A 406 -22.77 4.16 -0.41
N ILE A 407 -22.58 2.85 -0.35
CA ILE A 407 -23.56 1.84 -0.77
C ILE A 407 -24.07 1.14 0.50
N CYS A 408 -25.30 1.45 0.89
CA CYS A 408 -25.92 0.91 2.10
C CYS A 408 -26.19 -0.61 2.04
N ASN A 409 -26.39 -1.15 0.84
CA ASN A 409 -26.78 -2.54 0.63
C ASN A 409 -26.19 -3.09 -0.67
N TRP A 410 -24.98 -3.66 -0.56
CA TRP A 410 -24.26 -4.28 -1.67
C TRP A 410 -24.72 -5.71 -1.98
N ALA A 411 -25.06 -6.51 -0.95
CA ALA A 411 -25.34 -7.94 -1.10
C ALA A 411 -26.46 -8.50 -0.20
N ALA A 412 -27.19 -7.64 0.52
CA ALA A 412 -28.35 -8.06 1.28
C ALA A 412 -29.58 -8.23 0.36
N PRO A 413 -30.74 -8.69 0.88
CA PRO A 413 -31.99 -8.67 0.13
C PRO A 413 -32.28 -7.27 -0.40
N GLY A 414 -32.73 -7.17 -1.65
CA GLY A 414 -32.98 -5.87 -2.30
C GLY A 414 -31.74 -5.02 -2.60
N ALA A 415 -30.54 -5.63 -2.63
CA ALA A 415 -29.27 -4.98 -2.95
C ALA A 415 -29.35 -3.95 -4.09
N SER A 416 -28.71 -2.81 -3.88
CA SER A 416 -28.70 -1.67 -4.78
C SER A 416 -27.40 -0.91 -4.65
N HIS A 417 -26.59 -0.90 -5.72
CA HIS A 417 -25.32 -0.17 -5.78
C HIS A 417 -25.52 1.33 -6.07
N GLY A 418 -26.63 1.89 -5.57
CA GLY A 418 -26.94 3.31 -5.66
C GLY A 418 -26.18 4.08 -4.57
N LEU A 419 -25.34 5.02 -4.98
CA LEU A 419 -24.59 5.87 -4.07
C LEU A 419 -25.50 6.84 -3.30
N ILE A 420 -25.39 6.87 -1.98
CA ILE A 420 -25.80 8.03 -1.17
C ILE A 420 -24.59 8.98 -0.97
N SER A 421 -24.86 10.28 -0.85
CA SER A 421 -23.82 11.33 -0.70
C SER A 421 -23.25 11.40 0.72
N ALA A 422 -22.68 10.29 1.19
CA ALA A 422 -22.08 10.14 2.51
C ALA A 422 -20.85 9.20 2.45
N THR A 423 -20.08 9.14 3.53
CA THR A 423 -18.98 8.18 3.76
C THR A 423 -19.06 7.62 5.17
N GLN A 424 -18.53 6.43 5.40
CA GLN A 424 -18.07 6.09 6.74
C GLN A 424 -16.80 6.92 7.07
N ARG A 425 -16.65 7.37 8.31
CA ARG A 425 -15.53 8.19 8.77
C ARG A 425 -15.07 7.76 10.17
N GLN A 426 -13.77 7.75 10.40
CA GLN A 426 -13.18 7.47 11.70
C GLN A 426 -11.96 8.37 11.96
N ALA A 427 -12.01 9.13 13.06
CA ALA A 427 -10.82 9.82 13.59
C ALA A 427 -10.09 8.93 14.60
N PHE A 428 -8.76 8.98 14.56
CA PHE A 428 -7.88 8.14 15.36
C PHE A 428 -6.78 8.98 16.05
N GLU A 429 -6.42 8.59 17.27
CA GLU A 429 -5.42 9.27 18.11
C GLU A 429 -4.45 8.21 18.68
N TYR A 430 -3.13 8.46 18.69
CA TYR A 430 -2.11 7.50 19.14
C TYR A 430 -1.98 7.49 20.67
N ASP A 431 -2.23 6.36 21.31
CA ASP A 431 -1.98 6.20 22.75
C ASP A 431 -0.60 5.59 23.01
N GLU A 432 0.31 6.36 23.59
CA GLU A 432 1.65 5.88 23.98
C GLU A 432 1.61 4.71 25.00
N SER A 433 0.52 4.56 25.76
CA SER A 433 0.45 3.59 26.86
C SER A 433 0.21 2.16 26.38
N SER A 434 -0.68 2.00 25.39
CA SER A 434 -1.02 0.76 24.70
C SER A 434 -0.25 0.56 23.39
N ARG A 435 0.24 1.66 22.79
CA ARG A 435 0.98 1.75 21.53
C ARG A 435 0.18 1.44 20.26
N VAL A 436 -1.14 1.57 20.34
CA VAL A 436 -2.04 1.54 19.19
C VAL A 436 -2.60 2.93 18.91
N TYR A 437 -3.14 3.13 17.71
CA TYR A 437 -4.06 4.24 17.48
C TYR A 437 -5.43 3.79 17.97
N MET A 438 -6.01 4.50 18.93
CA MET A 438 -7.36 4.22 19.40
C MET A 438 -8.39 4.82 18.44
N GLY A 439 -9.48 4.09 18.21
CA GLY A 439 -10.67 4.68 17.58
C GLY A 439 -11.32 5.66 18.54
N THR A 440 -11.73 6.83 18.07
CA THR A 440 -12.45 7.78 18.92
C THR A 440 -13.96 7.54 18.81
N ASP A 441 -14.54 6.72 19.72
CA ASP A 441 -15.98 6.37 19.72
C ASP A 441 -16.89 7.58 19.45
N HIS A 442 -16.64 8.67 20.18
CA HIS A 442 -17.38 9.94 20.11
C HIS A 442 -17.16 10.75 18.81
N ARG A 443 -16.41 10.22 17.85
CA ARG A 443 -16.16 10.80 16.51
C ARG A 443 -16.05 9.72 15.42
N ALA A 444 -16.54 8.50 15.66
CA ALA A 444 -16.91 7.63 14.55
C ALA A 444 -18.14 8.23 13.83
N ASN A 445 -18.24 8.00 12.53
CA ASN A 445 -19.46 8.10 11.74
C ASN A 445 -19.50 6.84 10.89
N ILE A 446 -19.82 5.70 11.50
CA ILE A 446 -19.76 4.38 10.88
C ILE A 446 -21.05 3.55 11.00
N GLU A 447 -21.98 3.98 11.85
CA GLU A 447 -23.23 3.29 12.17
C GLU A 447 -24.27 3.50 11.06
N TYR A 448 -24.77 2.41 10.49
CA TYR A 448 -25.90 2.40 9.56
C TYR A 448 -26.62 1.04 9.59
N ALA A 449 -27.89 1.00 9.21
CA ALA A 449 -28.59 -0.25 8.97
C ALA A 449 -28.33 -0.74 7.54
N PRO A 450 -28.00 -2.02 7.29
CA PRO A 450 -27.61 -2.54 5.97
C PRO A 450 -28.79 -2.71 4.98
N THR A 451 -29.78 -1.82 5.05
CA THR A 451 -30.94 -1.74 4.16
C THR A 451 -30.62 -0.93 2.90
N SER A 452 -31.51 -0.95 1.91
CA SER A 452 -31.42 -0.11 0.70
C SER A 452 -31.40 1.42 0.97
N SER A 453 -31.57 1.85 2.22
CA SER A 453 -31.71 3.25 2.64
C SER A 453 -30.70 3.73 3.68
N CYS A 454 -29.82 2.87 4.20
CA CYS A 454 -29.00 3.07 5.41
C CYS A 454 -29.79 3.21 6.74
N GLU A 455 -31.12 3.26 6.69
CA GLU A 455 -32.02 3.48 7.84
C GLU A 455 -32.85 2.23 8.17
N TYR A 456 -33.43 2.19 9.37
CA TYR A 456 -34.51 1.27 9.78
C TYR A 456 -35.48 1.96 10.74
N ASP A 457 -36.79 1.72 10.60
CA ASP A 457 -37.84 2.48 11.31
C ASP A 457 -38.35 1.84 12.62
N GLY A 458 -37.89 0.63 12.96
CA GLY A 458 -38.34 -0.11 14.15
C GLY A 458 -39.75 -0.71 14.03
N LEU A 459 -40.33 -0.80 12.82
CA LEU A 459 -41.72 -1.24 12.61
C LEU A 459 -41.87 -2.68 12.09
N THR A 460 -40.78 -3.39 11.77
CA THR A 460 -40.81 -4.79 11.31
C THR A 460 -40.20 -5.74 12.36
N ASN A 461 -39.69 -6.89 11.93
CA ASN A 461 -38.94 -7.85 12.74
C ASN A 461 -37.44 -7.85 12.41
N PHE A 462 -36.91 -6.75 11.86
CA PHE A 462 -35.52 -6.68 11.42
C PHE A 462 -34.55 -6.60 12.61
N VAL A 463 -33.59 -7.53 12.65
CA VAL A 463 -32.44 -7.53 13.57
C VAL A 463 -31.20 -7.90 12.77
N PHE A 464 -30.07 -7.27 13.07
CA PHE A 464 -28.77 -7.60 12.49
C PHE A 464 -27.69 -7.58 13.57
N ASP A 465 -26.62 -8.32 13.32
CA ASP A 465 -25.48 -8.65 14.20
C ASP A 465 -24.53 -7.44 14.25
N ILE A 466 -24.81 -6.48 15.14
CA ILE A 466 -24.16 -5.16 15.19
C ILE A 466 -22.72 -5.29 15.69
N ASP A 467 -22.46 -6.10 16.72
CA ASP A 467 -21.11 -6.29 17.25
C ASP A 467 -20.32 -7.41 16.52
N ALA A 468 -20.95 -8.06 15.54
CA ALA A 468 -20.40 -9.18 14.76
C ALA A 468 -19.95 -10.39 15.62
N SER A 469 -20.58 -10.59 16.78
CA SER A 469 -20.40 -11.76 17.65
C SER A 469 -20.85 -13.08 17.01
N GLY A 470 -21.70 -13.02 15.97
CA GLY A 470 -22.34 -14.19 15.38
C GLY A 470 -23.61 -14.63 16.12
N THR A 471 -24.15 -13.82 17.04
CA THR A 471 -25.25 -14.19 17.94
C THR A 471 -26.33 -13.10 18.03
N LEU A 472 -27.25 -13.10 17.06
CA LEU A 472 -28.38 -12.15 17.01
C LEU A 472 -29.14 -12.02 18.35
N GLY A 473 -29.26 -10.79 18.82
CA GLY A 473 -30.14 -10.40 19.93
C GLY A 473 -29.61 -10.68 21.33
N ASP A 474 -28.29 -10.85 21.51
CA ASP A 474 -27.69 -11.02 22.84
C ASP A 474 -27.32 -9.68 23.53
N ILE A 475 -27.10 -8.61 22.75
CA ILE A 475 -26.95 -7.23 23.21
C ILE A 475 -28.24 -6.39 23.08
N ILE A 476 -28.36 -5.33 23.88
CA ILE A 476 -29.56 -4.46 23.95
C ILE A 476 -29.78 -3.63 22.67
N ALA A 477 -28.75 -3.44 21.84
CA ALA A 477 -28.86 -2.73 20.56
C ALA A 477 -29.61 -3.55 19.49
N GLU A 478 -29.70 -4.87 19.66
CA GLU A 478 -30.26 -5.82 18.69
C GLU A 478 -31.72 -6.17 19.00
N ASP A 479 -32.55 -5.14 19.12
CA ASP A 479 -34.00 -5.25 19.31
C ASP A 479 -34.74 -4.68 18.10
N ALA A 480 -35.57 -5.49 17.45
CA ALA A 480 -36.31 -5.12 16.23
C ALA A 480 -37.25 -3.91 16.38
N SER A 481 -37.56 -3.49 17.61
CA SER A 481 -38.37 -2.30 17.90
C SER A 481 -37.54 -1.00 17.99
N LEU A 482 -36.21 -1.07 17.87
CA LEU A 482 -35.33 0.09 17.78
C LEU A 482 -35.25 0.58 16.33
N SER A 483 -35.57 1.85 16.12
CA SER A 483 -35.26 2.56 14.87
C SER A 483 -33.76 2.83 14.80
N PHE A 484 -33.15 2.49 13.66
CA PHE A 484 -31.75 2.78 13.36
C PHE A 484 -31.68 3.97 12.39
N THR A 485 -31.02 5.05 12.79
CA THR A 485 -30.69 6.16 11.89
C THR A 485 -29.19 6.22 11.71
N SER A 486 -28.76 6.34 10.47
CA SER A 486 -27.35 6.38 10.09
C SER A 486 -26.65 7.62 10.66
N ASP A 487 -25.44 7.41 11.19
CA ASP A 487 -24.57 8.50 11.66
C ASP A 487 -23.60 9.00 10.57
N LEU A 488 -23.65 8.37 9.38
CA LEU A 488 -22.66 8.47 8.30
C LEU A 488 -22.31 9.92 7.95
N TRP A 489 -21.02 10.17 7.77
CA TRP A 489 -20.54 11.52 7.53
C TRP A 489 -20.98 12.03 6.16
N SER A 490 -21.50 13.26 6.12
CA SER A 490 -21.85 13.98 4.89
C SER A 490 -21.48 15.47 5.00
N PRO A 491 -21.35 16.20 3.87
CA PRO A 491 -20.98 17.61 3.88
C PRO A 491 -22.06 18.46 4.56
N THR A 492 -21.67 19.28 5.55
CA THR A 492 -22.61 20.16 6.27
C THR A 492 -23.05 21.37 5.45
N ASP A 493 -22.29 21.77 4.44
CA ASP A 493 -22.75 22.65 3.36
C ASP A 493 -23.32 21.79 2.23
N THR A 494 -24.64 21.83 2.06
CA THR A 494 -25.36 21.04 1.06
C THR A 494 -25.18 21.54 -0.38
N THR A 495 -24.29 22.52 -0.61
CA THR A 495 -23.85 22.93 -1.95
C THR A 495 -22.53 22.29 -2.38
N HIS A 496 -21.79 21.65 -1.46
CA HIS A 496 -20.58 20.88 -1.78
C HIS A 496 -20.94 19.49 -2.35
N THR A 497 -20.17 19.00 -3.32
CA THR A 497 -20.10 17.56 -3.61
C THR A 497 -19.39 16.81 -2.48
N LEU A 498 -19.46 15.48 -2.46
CA LEU A 498 -18.79 14.69 -1.43
C LEU A 498 -17.26 14.90 -1.43
N PRO A 499 -16.55 14.87 -2.58
CA PRO A 499 -15.12 15.28 -2.66
C PRO A 499 -14.86 16.70 -2.13
N GLN A 500 -15.69 17.68 -2.46
CA GLN A 500 -15.54 19.06 -1.98
C GLN A 500 -15.78 19.18 -0.47
N GLY A 501 -16.61 18.31 0.11
CA GLY A 501 -16.80 18.21 1.55
C GLY A 501 -15.58 17.60 2.24
N LEU A 502 -15.00 16.53 1.67
CA LEU A 502 -13.80 15.86 2.19
C LEU A 502 -12.59 16.80 2.16
N GLN A 503 -12.36 17.48 1.02
CA GLN A 503 -11.29 18.47 0.89
C GLN A 503 -11.47 19.65 1.86
N ALA A 504 -12.71 20.07 2.13
CA ALA A 504 -13.00 21.10 3.15
C ALA A 504 -12.75 20.64 4.60
N ARG A 505 -12.47 19.35 4.84
CA ARG A 505 -11.98 18.80 6.12
C ARG A 505 -10.46 18.63 6.17
N GLY A 506 -9.75 18.78 5.05
CA GLY A 506 -8.33 18.48 4.94
C GLY A 506 -8.01 17.03 4.55
N ILE A 507 -8.98 16.26 4.04
CA ILE A 507 -8.73 14.95 3.41
C ILE A 507 -8.58 15.18 1.91
N ASN A 508 -7.42 14.87 1.34
CA ASN A 508 -7.19 14.93 -0.10
C ASN A 508 -7.05 13.52 -0.71
N VAL A 509 -7.24 13.45 -2.02
CA VAL A 509 -6.64 12.40 -2.84
C VAL A 509 -5.24 12.88 -3.22
N PRO A 510 -4.18 12.07 -3.00
CA PRO A 510 -2.81 12.48 -3.30
C PRO A 510 -2.56 12.65 -4.79
N THR A 511 -1.66 13.57 -5.13
CA THR A 511 -1.11 13.74 -6.47
C THR A 511 -0.12 12.63 -6.72
N ILE A 512 -0.35 11.78 -7.73
CA ILE A 512 0.48 10.59 -7.96
C ILE A 512 1.11 10.55 -9.36
N PRO A 513 2.31 9.96 -9.52
CA PRO A 513 2.94 9.79 -10.82
C PRO A 513 2.02 9.08 -11.83
N TYR A 514 1.95 9.62 -13.05
CA TYR A 514 1.03 9.24 -14.13
C TYR A 514 -0.48 9.40 -13.84
N GLY A 515 -0.86 9.89 -12.65
CA GLY A 515 -2.23 10.19 -12.29
C GLY A 515 -3.11 8.96 -12.01
N TRP A 516 -4.36 9.25 -11.65
CA TRP A 516 -5.41 8.25 -11.49
C TRP A 516 -5.99 7.86 -12.87
N PRO A 517 -6.68 6.71 -13.00
CA PRO A 517 -7.27 6.28 -14.27
C PRO A 517 -8.26 7.26 -14.92
N ALA A 518 -8.96 8.08 -14.14
CA ALA A 518 -9.71 9.24 -14.64
C ALA A 518 -8.85 10.53 -14.69
N PRO A 519 -8.91 11.32 -15.78
CA PRO A 519 -8.06 12.50 -16.01
C PRO A 519 -8.68 13.86 -15.64
#